data_AF-A0A396TTS9-F1
#
_entry.id   AF-A0A396TTS9-F1
#
_cell.length_a   1.000
_cell.length_b   1.000
_cell.length_c   1.000
_cell.angle_alpha   90.00
_cell.angle_beta   90.00
_cell.angle_gamma   90.00
#
_symmetry.space_group_name_H-M   'P 1'
#
loop_
_entity.id
_entity.type
_entity.pdbx_description
1 polymer ?
#
loop_
_entity_poly.entity_id
_entity_poly.type
_entity_poly.pdbx_seq_one_letter_code
_entity_poly.pdbx_strand_id
1 'polypeptide(L)'
;MNLEKIDTSYWLTKDKTWVEQRKAQWPAIEKVVGLNLNKAEVNVTKAYYLRGKMPNWGKYRDWEDLFRPLDLMLFLWLHPSEDPEVLKPLYNTYMESDLIHPDDVTKGYVLFIENELRNAITTKKKLKDYSFPYMGKKNITLFRILFVDIEYAKAKAASLVSPKSHEDKIGYNIGYLNFTSIWQWLMQDLKLPQAADCLYQYDEVLDWCLTTFNEKNEQEFLTSLEHKVNQTLYQKALYCIYHFDQEKGEVSCRSRALVKVRQLLDDNDFVPEFKQMWEGIKSGEIEVKNPWKRR
;
A
#
# COMPACT_ATOMS: atom_id res chain seq x y z
N MET A 1 9.87 -14.26 -20.68
CA MET A 1 8.60 -14.98 -20.39
C MET A 1 7.47 -14.19 -21.03
N ASN A 2 6.36 -14.82 -21.44
CA ASN A 2 5.32 -14.12 -22.21
C ASN A 2 4.09 -13.81 -21.35
N LEU A 3 3.85 -12.52 -21.05
CA LEU A 3 2.70 -12.03 -20.28
C LEU A 3 1.35 -12.27 -20.97
N GLU A 4 1.34 -12.66 -22.26
CA GLU A 4 0.13 -13.04 -22.99
C GLU A 4 -0.49 -14.36 -22.50
N LYS A 5 0.30 -15.22 -21.84
CA LYS A 5 -0.17 -16.52 -21.32
C LYS A 5 0.25 -16.70 -19.87
N ILE A 6 -0.74 -16.80 -19.00
CA ILE A 6 -0.57 -17.18 -17.60
C ILE A 6 -1.20 -18.54 -17.35
N ASP A 7 -0.83 -19.19 -16.23
CA ASP A 7 -1.54 -20.38 -15.78
C ASP A 7 -2.97 -20.01 -15.35
N THR A 8 -3.96 -20.49 -16.11
CA THR A 8 -5.37 -20.26 -15.84
C THR A 8 -6.03 -21.37 -15.05
N SER A 9 -5.28 -22.38 -14.60
CA SER A 9 -5.79 -23.49 -13.77
C SER A 9 -6.45 -23.01 -12.47
N TYR A 10 -5.99 -21.87 -11.94
CA TYR A 10 -6.54 -21.21 -10.77
C TYR A 10 -7.92 -20.56 -11.01
N TRP A 11 -8.30 -20.32 -12.27
CA TRP A 11 -9.65 -19.86 -12.62
C TRP A 11 -10.56 -21.07 -12.79
N LEU A 12 -11.21 -21.45 -11.68
CA LEU A 12 -12.14 -22.58 -11.58
C LEU A 12 -13.47 -22.30 -12.30
N THR A 13 -13.41 -21.91 -13.57
CA THR A 13 -14.56 -21.49 -14.39
C THR A 13 -15.61 -22.57 -14.60
N LYS A 14 -15.27 -23.84 -14.33
CA LYS A 14 -16.17 -24.98 -14.35
C LYS A 14 -16.89 -25.21 -13.01
N ASP A 15 -16.37 -24.64 -11.92
CA ASP A 15 -17.00 -24.67 -10.59
C ASP A 15 -18.04 -23.54 -10.51
N LYS A 16 -19.32 -23.93 -10.44
CA LYS A 16 -20.44 -22.97 -10.39
C LYS A 16 -20.40 -22.12 -9.13
N THR A 17 -20.07 -22.70 -7.97
CA THR A 17 -20.03 -21.98 -6.69
C THR A 17 -18.93 -20.94 -6.71
N TRP A 18 -17.75 -21.31 -7.20
CA TRP A 18 -16.64 -20.37 -7.37
C TRP A 18 -17.01 -19.21 -8.32
N VAL A 19 -17.65 -19.51 -9.46
CA VAL A 19 -18.07 -18.49 -10.43
C VAL A 19 -19.11 -17.55 -9.84
N GLU A 20 -20.06 -18.06 -9.07
CA GLU A 20 -21.09 -17.25 -8.40
C GLU A 20 -20.49 -16.32 -7.34
N GLN A 21 -19.58 -16.83 -6.50
CA GLN A 21 -18.87 -16.03 -5.51
C GLN A 21 -18.06 -14.89 -6.17
N ARG A 22 -17.30 -15.22 -7.22
CA ARG A 22 -16.55 -14.25 -8.02
C ARG A 22 -17.44 -13.15 -8.59
N LYS A 23 -18.55 -13.54 -9.22
CA LYS A 23 -19.53 -12.59 -9.78
C LYS A 23 -20.16 -11.71 -8.71
N ALA A 24 -20.42 -12.25 -7.51
CA ALA A 24 -20.98 -11.49 -6.39
C ALA A 24 -20.00 -10.42 -5.85
N GLN A 25 -18.69 -10.68 -5.91
CA GLN A 25 -17.65 -9.71 -5.50
C GLN A 25 -17.42 -8.61 -6.55
N TRP A 26 -17.66 -8.90 -7.83
CA TRP A 26 -17.34 -7.98 -8.93
C TRP A 26 -17.95 -6.57 -8.79
N PRO A 27 -19.22 -6.36 -8.41
CA PRO A 27 -19.78 -5.01 -8.29
C PRO A 27 -19.00 -4.09 -7.36
N ALA A 28 -18.42 -4.64 -6.27
CA ALA A 28 -17.57 -3.88 -5.37
C ALA A 28 -16.25 -3.49 -6.05
N ILE A 29 -15.65 -4.41 -6.81
CA ILE A 29 -14.41 -4.18 -7.58
C ILE A 29 -14.63 -3.19 -8.72
N GLU A 30 -15.71 -3.36 -9.48
CA GLU A 30 -16.08 -2.54 -10.63
C GLU A 30 -16.25 -1.07 -10.25
N LYS A 31 -16.86 -0.79 -9.10
CA LYS A 31 -17.03 0.59 -8.58
C LYS A 31 -15.70 1.34 -8.50
N VAL A 32 -14.61 0.63 -8.26
CA VAL A 32 -13.30 1.20 -7.91
C VAL A 32 -12.43 1.29 -9.14
N VAL A 33 -12.37 0.20 -9.89
CA VAL A 33 -11.72 0.15 -11.20
C VAL A 33 -12.35 1.19 -12.13
N GLY A 34 -13.69 1.35 -12.09
CA GLY A 34 -14.44 2.31 -12.89
C GLY A 34 -14.36 3.77 -12.44
N LEU A 35 -13.64 4.10 -11.35
CA LEU A 35 -13.39 5.52 -10.99
C LEU A 35 -12.47 6.21 -12.00
N ASN A 36 -11.55 5.44 -12.58
CA ASN A 36 -10.53 5.99 -13.48
C ASN A 36 -10.54 5.35 -14.88
N LEU A 37 -11.26 4.24 -15.06
CA LEU A 37 -11.36 3.54 -16.34
C LEU A 37 -12.73 3.71 -16.97
N ASN A 38 -12.73 3.84 -18.30
CA ASN A 38 -13.97 3.74 -19.06
C ASN A 38 -14.51 2.30 -19.07
N LYS A 39 -15.75 2.13 -19.55
CA LYS A 39 -16.45 0.84 -19.53
C LYS A 39 -15.75 -0.27 -20.32
N ALA A 40 -15.09 0.05 -21.44
CA ALA A 40 -14.39 -0.95 -22.25
C ALA A 40 -13.18 -1.50 -21.47
N GLU A 41 -12.50 -0.63 -20.73
CA GLU A 41 -11.26 -0.96 -20.02
C GLU A 41 -11.58 -1.73 -18.73
N VAL A 42 -12.65 -1.32 -18.03
CA VAL A 42 -13.24 -2.10 -16.93
C VAL A 42 -13.57 -3.53 -17.36
N ASN A 43 -14.10 -3.72 -18.58
CA ASN A 43 -14.42 -5.06 -19.10
C ASN A 43 -13.16 -5.92 -19.36
N VAL A 44 -12.01 -5.31 -19.65
CA VAL A 44 -10.74 -6.04 -19.76
C VAL A 44 -10.32 -6.57 -18.39
N THR A 45 -10.33 -5.72 -17.36
CA THR A 45 -10.06 -6.13 -15.97
C THR A 45 -11.05 -7.21 -15.51
N LYS A 46 -12.33 -7.07 -15.87
CA LYS A 46 -13.38 -8.06 -15.57
C LYS A 46 -13.11 -9.41 -16.21
N ALA A 47 -12.64 -9.42 -17.46
CA ALA A 47 -12.34 -10.65 -18.18
C ALA A 47 -11.16 -11.40 -17.56
N TYR A 48 -10.13 -10.67 -17.13
CA TYR A 48 -9.04 -11.22 -16.32
C TYR A 48 -9.58 -11.80 -15.01
N TYR A 49 -10.29 -10.99 -14.22
CA TYR A 49 -10.80 -11.41 -12.92
C TYR A 49 -11.73 -12.63 -13.00
N LEU A 50 -12.65 -12.70 -13.97
CA LEU A 50 -13.60 -13.82 -14.05
C LEU A 50 -13.06 -15.05 -14.77
N ARG A 51 -12.08 -14.91 -15.69
CA ARG A 51 -11.72 -15.99 -16.62
C ARG A 51 -10.21 -16.14 -16.89
N GLY A 52 -9.35 -15.34 -16.29
CA GLY A 52 -7.91 -15.35 -16.54
C GLY A 52 -7.55 -14.85 -17.95
N LYS A 53 -8.47 -14.15 -18.62
CA LYS A 53 -8.21 -13.63 -19.96
C LYS A 53 -7.30 -12.40 -19.88
N MET A 54 -6.08 -12.53 -20.38
CA MET A 54 -5.10 -11.44 -20.41
C MET A 54 -5.54 -10.30 -21.35
N PRO A 55 -5.17 -9.04 -21.03
CA PRO A 55 -5.32 -7.92 -21.96
C PRO A 55 -4.56 -8.16 -23.26
N ASN A 56 -5.01 -7.53 -24.34
CA ASN A 56 -4.17 -7.38 -25.52
C ASN A 56 -3.12 -6.28 -25.23
N TRP A 57 -2.01 -6.65 -24.59
CA TRP A 57 -0.99 -5.70 -24.16
C TRP A 57 -0.40 -4.89 -25.31
N GLY A 58 -0.34 -5.44 -26.53
CA GLY A 58 0.09 -4.69 -27.71
C GLY A 58 -0.77 -3.46 -28.00
N LYS A 59 -2.07 -3.49 -27.68
CA LYS A 59 -2.96 -2.32 -27.77
C LYS A 59 -2.56 -1.22 -26.78
N TYR A 60 -2.04 -1.62 -25.63
CA TYR A 60 -1.80 -0.72 -24.50
C TYR A 60 -0.34 -0.28 -24.42
N ARG A 61 0.60 -0.97 -25.07
CA ARG A 61 2.04 -0.69 -24.98
C ARG A 61 2.39 0.80 -25.08
N ASP A 62 1.87 1.48 -26.09
CA ASP A 62 2.15 2.89 -26.37
C ASP A 62 1.08 3.85 -25.82
N TRP A 63 0.22 3.36 -24.92
CA TRP A 63 -0.84 4.17 -24.34
C TRP A 63 -0.34 5.06 -23.20
N GLU A 64 -0.29 6.37 -23.41
CA GLU A 64 0.20 7.33 -22.41
C GLU A 64 -0.78 7.64 -21.27
N ASP A 65 -1.96 7.00 -21.22
CA ASP A 65 -2.89 7.18 -20.10
C ASP A 65 -2.35 6.48 -18.84
N LEU A 66 -2.43 7.18 -17.72
CA LEU A 66 -2.02 6.68 -16.40
C LEU A 66 -2.96 5.59 -15.88
N PHE A 67 -4.19 5.52 -16.40
CA PHE A 67 -5.20 4.59 -15.94
C PHE A 67 -5.39 3.47 -16.96
N ARG A 68 -4.61 2.41 -16.75
CA ARG A 68 -4.54 1.25 -17.63
C ARG A 68 -5.31 0.07 -17.02
N PRO A 69 -5.82 -0.88 -17.82
CA PRO A 69 -6.80 -1.86 -17.34
C PRO A 69 -6.30 -2.84 -16.28
N LEU A 70 -4.99 -3.08 -16.23
CA LEU A 70 -4.43 -4.14 -15.40
C LEU A 70 -3.01 -3.78 -14.96
N ASP A 71 -2.87 -2.71 -14.18
CA ASP A 71 -1.60 -2.38 -13.51
C ASP A 71 -1.09 -3.55 -12.64
N LEU A 72 0.16 -3.46 -12.19
CA LEU A 72 0.82 -4.53 -11.43
C LEU A 72 0.03 -4.95 -10.18
N MET A 73 -0.57 -4.01 -9.46
CA MET A 73 -1.34 -4.32 -8.26
C MET A 73 -2.63 -5.05 -8.62
N LEU A 74 -3.40 -4.54 -9.58
CA LEU A 74 -4.63 -5.20 -10.04
C LEU A 74 -4.35 -6.60 -10.59
N PHE A 75 -3.24 -6.77 -11.31
CA PHE A 75 -2.80 -8.06 -11.84
C PHE A 75 -2.63 -9.11 -10.73
N LEU A 76 -1.88 -8.77 -9.67
CA LEU A 76 -1.61 -9.68 -8.57
C LEU A 76 -2.81 -9.85 -7.63
N TRP A 77 -3.50 -8.75 -7.30
CA TRP A 77 -4.60 -8.75 -6.36
C TRP A 77 -5.82 -9.52 -6.91
N LEU A 78 -6.19 -9.32 -8.18
CA LEU A 78 -7.34 -9.99 -8.79
C LEU A 78 -7.07 -11.44 -9.21
N HIS A 79 -5.83 -11.90 -9.08
CA HIS A 79 -5.48 -13.31 -9.30
C HIS A 79 -6.18 -14.21 -8.25
N PRO A 80 -6.72 -15.39 -8.63
CA PRO A 80 -7.37 -16.32 -7.71
C PRO A 80 -6.55 -16.78 -6.52
N SER A 81 -5.25 -17.01 -6.76
CA SER A 81 -4.35 -17.53 -5.73
C SER A 81 -4.01 -16.44 -4.73
N GLU A 82 -3.89 -16.85 -3.47
CA GLU A 82 -3.28 -16.08 -2.37
C GLU A 82 -1.88 -16.61 -2.02
N ASP A 83 -1.43 -17.66 -2.70
CA ASP A 83 -0.17 -18.33 -2.45
C ASP A 83 1.02 -17.50 -2.98
N PRO A 84 1.98 -17.11 -2.12
CA PRO A 84 3.20 -16.42 -2.54
C PRO A 84 3.97 -17.15 -3.64
N GLU A 85 4.01 -18.49 -3.62
CA GLU A 85 4.74 -19.30 -4.61
C GLU A 85 4.09 -19.24 -6.00
N VAL A 86 2.83 -18.84 -6.08
CA VAL A 86 2.12 -18.60 -7.34
C VAL A 86 2.25 -17.15 -7.77
N LEU A 87 2.10 -16.21 -6.83
CA LEU A 87 2.05 -14.79 -7.14
C LEU A 87 3.45 -14.20 -7.43
N LYS A 88 4.51 -14.71 -6.81
CA LYS A 88 5.88 -14.21 -7.04
C LYS A 88 6.39 -14.50 -8.47
N PRO A 89 6.21 -15.70 -9.05
CA PRO A 89 6.51 -15.91 -10.48
C PRO A 89 5.69 -15.04 -11.43
N LEU A 90 4.44 -14.74 -11.07
CA LEU A 90 3.58 -13.83 -11.85
C LEU A 90 4.12 -12.40 -11.82
N TYR A 91 4.51 -11.91 -10.63
CA TYR A 91 5.18 -10.62 -10.48
C TYR A 91 6.43 -10.56 -11.37
N ASN A 92 7.32 -11.57 -11.28
CA ASN A 92 8.54 -11.62 -12.09
C ASN A 92 8.22 -11.60 -13.60
N THR A 93 7.21 -12.37 -14.02
CA THR A 93 6.77 -12.41 -15.42
C THR A 93 6.25 -11.06 -15.89
N TYR A 94 5.51 -10.34 -15.03
CA TYR A 94 5.02 -9.00 -15.32
C TYR A 94 6.18 -8.01 -15.45
N MET A 95 7.08 -7.99 -14.47
CA MET A 95 8.22 -7.07 -14.41
C MET A 95 9.21 -7.29 -15.55
N GLU A 96 9.34 -8.52 -16.07
CA GLU A 96 10.22 -8.84 -17.20
C GLU A 96 9.55 -8.80 -18.57
N SER A 97 8.32 -8.29 -18.65
CA SER A 97 7.59 -8.18 -19.92
C SER A 97 7.94 -6.90 -20.68
N ASP A 98 8.25 -7.00 -21.97
CA ASP A 98 8.42 -5.84 -22.86
C ASP A 98 7.08 -5.23 -23.31
N LEU A 99 5.96 -5.82 -22.86
CA LEU A 99 4.61 -5.41 -23.22
C LEU A 99 3.97 -4.46 -22.19
N ILE A 100 4.60 -4.28 -21.03
CA ILE A 100 4.09 -3.39 -19.97
C ILE A 100 4.66 -1.98 -20.14
N HIS A 101 3.88 -0.98 -19.72
CA HIS A 101 4.33 0.41 -19.64
C HIS A 101 4.88 0.70 -18.24
N PRO A 102 5.87 1.60 -18.06
CA PRO A 102 6.39 1.95 -16.74
C PRO A 102 5.30 2.35 -15.74
N ASP A 103 4.27 3.05 -16.22
CA ASP A 103 3.16 3.49 -15.37
C ASP A 103 2.33 2.31 -14.85
N ASP A 104 2.30 1.17 -15.53
CA ASP A 104 1.65 -0.03 -15.02
C ASP A 104 2.33 -0.53 -13.72
N VAL A 105 3.65 -0.36 -13.62
CA VAL A 105 4.44 -0.70 -12.42
C VAL A 105 4.22 0.38 -11.36
N THR A 106 4.57 1.63 -11.69
CA THR A 106 4.49 2.77 -10.76
C THR A 106 3.10 2.91 -10.15
N LYS A 107 2.05 2.85 -10.98
CA LYS A 107 0.67 2.98 -10.51
C LYS A 107 0.27 1.82 -9.62
N GLY A 108 0.74 0.61 -9.91
CA GLY A 108 0.48 -0.56 -9.07
C GLY A 108 0.96 -0.35 -7.63
N TYR A 109 2.21 0.09 -7.44
CA TYR A 109 2.74 0.38 -6.11
C TYR A 109 2.01 1.53 -5.41
N VAL A 110 1.76 2.63 -6.14
CA VAL A 110 1.03 3.79 -5.59
C VAL A 110 -0.34 3.37 -5.12
N LEU A 111 -1.10 2.66 -5.95
CA LEU A 111 -2.44 2.18 -5.59
C LEU A 111 -2.37 1.21 -4.41
N PHE A 112 -1.38 0.32 -4.34
CA PHE A 112 -1.22 -0.58 -3.21
C PHE A 112 -1.04 0.21 -1.89
N ILE A 113 -0.09 1.15 -1.86
CA ILE A 113 0.19 1.97 -0.67
C ILE A 113 -1.01 2.87 -0.31
N GLU A 114 -1.62 3.52 -1.30
CA GLU A 114 -2.79 4.37 -1.08
C GLU A 114 -3.95 3.58 -0.48
N ASN A 115 -4.15 2.33 -0.88
CA ASN A 115 -5.26 1.53 -0.36
C ASN A 115 -4.95 0.92 1.00
N GLU A 116 -3.80 0.26 1.12
CA GLU A 116 -3.51 -0.57 2.29
C GLU A 116 -2.91 0.21 3.47
N LEU A 117 -2.33 1.40 3.23
CA LEU A 117 -1.85 2.28 4.30
C LEU A 117 -2.73 3.53 4.46
N ARG A 118 -3.07 4.23 3.36
CA ARG A 118 -3.80 5.51 3.44
C ARG A 118 -5.32 5.37 3.47
N ASN A 119 -5.93 4.39 2.81
CA ASN A 119 -7.37 4.19 2.92
C ASN A 119 -7.71 3.36 4.16
N ALA A 120 -6.80 2.47 4.58
CA ALA A 120 -6.89 1.69 5.81
C ALA A 120 -6.99 2.53 7.09
N ILE A 121 -6.84 3.85 7.02
CA ILE A 121 -6.95 4.80 8.13
C ILE A 121 -8.17 5.73 8.03
N THR A 122 -8.99 5.60 6.98
CA THR A 122 -10.17 6.46 6.74
C THR A 122 -11.22 6.36 7.85
N THR A 123 -12.09 7.37 7.95
CA THR A 123 -13.16 7.51 8.96
C THR A 123 -14.45 6.77 8.60
N LYS A 124 -14.41 5.89 7.59
CA LYS A 124 -15.61 5.22 7.10
C LYS A 124 -16.16 4.29 8.19
N LYS A 125 -17.45 4.44 8.51
CA LYS A 125 -18.13 3.65 9.55
C LYS A 125 -18.61 2.29 9.04
N LYS A 126 -18.63 2.07 7.72
CA LYS A 126 -19.10 0.84 7.09
C LYS A 126 -18.21 0.48 5.91
N LEU A 127 -17.97 -0.82 5.73
CA LEU A 127 -17.18 -1.37 4.64
C LEU A 127 -17.69 -0.94 3.24
N LYS A 128 -19.02 -0.86 3.07
CA LYS A 128 -19.65 -0.44 1.80
C LYS A 128 -19.38 1.02 1.40
N ASP A 129 -19.02 1.86 2.38
CA ASP A 129 -18.74 3.29 2.15
C ASP A 129 -17.28 3.54 1.79
N TYR A 130 -16.50 2.46 1.72
CA TYR A 130 -15.09 2.48 1.41
C TYR A 130 -14.87 2.47 -0.11
N SER A 131 -13.84 3.20 -0.55
CA SER A 131 -13.60 3.47 -1.98
C SER A 131 -12.84 2.37 -2.69
N PHE A 132 -12.21 1.42 -1.99
CA PHE A 132 -11.46 0.30 -2.56
C PHE A 132 -11.87 -1.05 -1.93
N PRO A 133 -12.09 -2.15 -2.65
CA PRO A 133 -12.57 -3.38 -2.02
C PRO A 133 -11.49 -3.93 -1.10
N TYR A 134 -11.91 -4.36 0.08
CA TYR A 134 -11.02 -4.89 1.10
C TYR A 134 -10.26 -6.11 0.58
N MET A 135 -8.92 -6.05 0.60
CA MET A 135 -8.05 -7.14 0.14
C MET A 135 -7.94 -8.28 1.17
N GLY A 136 -8.35 -8.04 2.42
CA GLY A 136 -8.22 -9.02 3.51
C GLY A 136 -6.77 -9.45 3.72
N LYS A 137 -6.59 -10.70 4.14
CA LYS A 137 -5.26 -11.29 4.43
C LYS A 137 -4.32 -11.34 3.23
N LYS A 138 -4.83 -11.16 2.01
CA LYS A 138 -3.98 -11.12 0.80
C LYS A 138 -3.07 -9.89 0.79
N ASN A 139 -3.41 -8.82 1.52
CA ASN A 139 -2.63 -7.58 1.51
C ASN A 139 -1.17 -7.77 1.94
N ILE A 140 -0.91 -8.54 3.01
CA ILE A 140 0.45 -8.78 3.48
C ILE A 140 1.24 -9.66 2.51
N THR A 141 0.59 -10.63 1.86
CA THR A 141 1.22 -11.40 0.77
C THR A 141 1.64 -10.48 -0.37
N LEU A 142 0.78 -9.56 -0.79
CA LEU A 142 1.12 -8.61 -1.85
C LEU A 142 2.22 -7.66 -1.40
N PHE A 143 2.22 -7.19 -0.15
CA PHE A 143 3.30 -6.38 0.40
C PHE A 143 4.64 -7.13 0.28
N ARG A 144 4.70 -8.38 0.75
CA ARG A 144 5.91 -9.22 0.66
C ARG A 144 6.42 -9.42 -0.75
N ILE A 145 5.54 -9.47 -1.73
CA ILE A 145 5.94 -9.66 -3.13
C ILE A 145 6.43 -8.35 -3.73
N LEU A 146 5.71 -7.26 -3.50
CA LEU A 146 6.03 -5.94 -4.07
C LEU A 146 7.29 -5.34 -3.42
N PHE A 147 7.46 -5.49 -2.10
CA PHE A 147 8.47 -4.74 -1.34
C PHE A 147 9.72 -5.56 -0.96
N VAL A 148 9.82 -6.83 -1.38
CA VAL A 148 11.04 -7.64 -1.12
C VAL A 148 12.29 -7.08 -1.81
N ASP A 149 12.14 -6.52 -3.01
CA ASP A 149 13.22 -5.92 -3.78
C ASP A 149 12.75 -4.65 -4.49
N ILE A 150 12.50 -3.62 -3.68
CA ILE A 150 12.02 -2.33 -4.18
C ILE A 150 13.06 -1.63 -5.08
N GLU A 151 14.34 -1.91 -4.88
CA GLU A 151 15.41 -1.32 -5.70
C GLU A 151 15.43 -1.93 -7.10
N TYR A 152 15.22 -3.24 -7.23
CA TYR A 152 14.95 -3.85 -8.53
C TYR A 152 13.71 -3.24 -9.19
N ALA A 153 12.61 -3.06 -8.45
CA ALA A 153 11.39 -2.48 -9.01
C ALA A 153 11.59 -1.04 -9.51
N LYS A 154 12.33 -0.22 -8.75
CA LYS A 154 12.76 1.13 -9.14
C LYS A 154 13.61 1.10 -10.41
N ALA A 155 14.64 0.26 -10.44
CA ALA A 155 15.55 0.14 -11.58
C ALA A 155 14.80 -0.31 -12.84
N LYS A 156 13.90 -1.29 -12.71
CA LYS A 156 13.08 -1.76 -13.83
C LYS A 156 12.14 -0.67 -14.32
N ALA A 157 11.41 -0.01 -13.43
CA ALA A 157 10.52 1.10 -13.81
C ALA A 157 11.31 2.20 -14.54
N ALA A 158 12.47 2.62 -14.01
CA ALA A 158 13.34 3.61 -14.66
C ALA A 158 13.83 3.15 -16.04
N SER A 159 14.20 1.87 -16.20
CA SER A 159 14.67 1.33 -17.49
C SER A 159 13.62 1.33 -18.59
N LEU A 160 12.33 1.31 -18.22
CA LEU A 160 11.22 1.32 -19.17
C LEU A 160 10.85 2.75 -19.62
N VAL A 161 11.29 3.78 -18.89
CA VAL A 161 10.93 5.19 -19.13
C VAL A 161 11.89 5.81 -20.14
N SER A 162 11.36 6.46 -21.19
CA SER A 162 12.18 7.26 -22.11
C SER A 162 12.86 8.42 -21.36
N PRO A 163 14.13 8.78 -21.67
CA PRO A 163 14.89 9.82 -20.94
C PRO A 163 14.21 11.20 -20.84
N LYS A 164 13.12 11.45 -21.56
CA LYS A 164 12.37 12.72 -21.54
C LYS A 164 11.33 12.85 -20.43
N SER A 165 10.97 11.78 -19.71
CA SER A 165 9.98 11.82 -18.62
C SER A 165 10.60 11.57 -17.24
N HIS A 166 11.89 11.89 -17.10
CA HIS A 166 12.78 11.38 -16.06
C HIS A 166 12.90 12.17 -14.76
N GLU A 167 11.90 12.97 -14.40
CA GLU A 167 11.94 13.69 -13.11
C GLU A 167 10.67 13.43 -12.31
N ASP A 168 10.87 12.82 -11.13
CA ASP A 168 10.04 12.91 -9.92
C ASP A 168 8.76 12.08 -9.76
N LYS A 169 8.33 11.25 -10.71
CA LYS A 169 6.99 10.63 -10.59
C LYS A 169 6.90 9.37 -9.75
N ILE A 170 8.01 8.71 -9.41
CA ILE A 170 7.91 7.48 -8.63
C ILE A 170 8.08 7.75 -7.15
N GLY A 171 6.95 8.05 -6.50
CA GLY A 171 6.79 8.29 -5.05
C GLY A 171 7.07 7.07 -4.17
N TYR A 172 8.11 6.29 -4.47
CA TYR A 172 8.60 5.18 -3.66
C TYR A 172 9.24 5.66 -2.35
N ASN A 173 9.54 6.95 -2.19
CA ASN A 173 10.25 7.50 -1.02
C ASN A 173 9.35 7.81 0.18
N ILE A 174 8.05 7.45 0.15
CA ILE A 174 7.06 7.91 1.14
C ILE A 174 6.91 6.91 2.30
N GLY A 175 7.83 5.96 2.52
CA GLY A 175 7.69 4.97 3.61
C GLY A 175 7.50 5.63 4.99
N TYR A 176 8.38 6.57 5.34
CA TYR A 176 8.32 7.35 6.58
C TYR A 176 7.13 8.33 6.62
N LEU A 177 6.76 8.91 5.48
CA LEU A 177 5.56 9.76 5.38
C LEU A 177 4.29 8.93 5.62
N ASN A 178 4.23 7.69 5.15
CA ASN A 178 3.13 6.77 5.48
C ASN A 178 3.12 6.46 6.97
N PHE A 179 4.28 6.23 7.60
CA PHE A 179 4.37 6.01 9.06
C PHE A 179 3.68 7.12 9.88
N THR A 180 3.72 8.39 9.43
CA THR A 180 2.99 9.49 10.09
C THR A 180 1.48 9.31 10.14
N SER A 181 0.93 8.33 9.42
CA SER A 181 -0.49 8.02 9.42
C SER A 181 -0.91 6.96 10.45
N ILE A 182 0.04 6.33 11.14
CA ILE A 182 -0.25 5.26 12.10
C ILE A 182 -1.21 5.70 13.22
N TRP A 183 -1.14 6.97 13.67
CA TRP A 183 -2.09 7.50 14.67
C TRP A 183 -3.54 7.40 14.22
N GLN A 184 -3.80 7.51 12.92
CA GLN A 184 -5.15 7.37 12.40
C GLN A 184 -5.62 5.91 12.53
N TRP A 185 -4.78 4.91 12.23
CA TRP A 185 -5.12 3.51 12.46
C TRP A 185 -5.42 3.23 13.94
N LEU A 186 -4.60 3.77 14.86
CA LEU A 186 -4.78 3.60 16.30
C LEU A 186 -6.18 4.02 16.78
N MET A 187 -6.76 5.05 16.17
CA MET A 187 -8.09 5.57 16.52
C MET A 187 -9.24 4.90 15.76
N GLN A 188 -9.00 3.89 14.91
CA GLN A 188 -10.09 3.26 14.16
C GLN A 188 -10.97 2.38 15.05
N ASP A 189 -12.25 2.28 14.67
CA ASP A 189 -13.17 1.32 15.27
C ASP A 189 -12.69 -0.12 14.97
N LEU A 190 -12.42 -0.90 16.02
CA LEU A 190 -11.96 -2.29 15.92
C LEU A 190 -12.98 -3.22 15.26
N LYS A 191 -14.25 -2.82 15.15
CA LYS A 191 -15.29 -3.59 14.46
C LYS A 191 -15.10 -3.62 12.94
N LEU A 192 -14.26 -2.76 12.40
CA LEU A 192 -13.96 -2.73 10.97
C LEU A 192 -12.87 -3.76 10.64
N PRO A 193 -13.06 -4.65 9.65
CA PRO A 193 -12.04 -5.62 9.26
C PRO A 193 -10.67 -5.00 8.95
N GLN A 194 -10.65 -3.79 8.37
CA GLN A 194 -9.43 -3.05 8.08
C GLN A 194 -8.60 -2.70 9.32
N ALA A 195 -9.25 -2.51 10.47
CA ALA A 195 -8.52 -2.29 11.71
C ALA A 195 -7.72 -3.53 12.11
N ALA A 196 -8.30 -4.71 11.89
CA ALA A 196 -7.74 -6.01 12.23
C ALA A 196 -6.72 -6.52 11.21
N ASP A 197 -6.85 -6.17 9.93
CA ASP A 197 -5.93 -6.58 8.85
C ASP A 197 -5.02 -5.43 8.37
N CYS A 198 -4.95 -4.30 9.09
CA CYS A 198 -4.07 -3.18 8.71
C CYS A 198 -2.60 -3.62 8.63
N LEU A 199 -1.89 -3.14 7.60
CA LEU A 199 -0.51 -3.54 7.38
C LEU A 199 0.45 -3.13 8.51
N TYR A 200 0.16 -2.07 9.26
CA TYR A 200 1.00 -1.63 10.39
C TYR A 200 1.15 -2.65 11.52
N GLN A 201 0.33 -3.71 11.56
CA GLN A 201 0.50 -4.76 12.55
C GLN A 201 1.64 -5.74 12.23
N TYR A 202 2.17 -5.71 11.01
CA TYR A 202 3.19 -6.64 10.56
C TYR A 202 4.58 -6.01 10.67
N ASP A 203 5.47 -6.75 11.32
CA ASP A 203 6.85 -6.39 11.60
C ASP A 203 7.62 -5.86 10.38
N GLU A 204 7.59 -6.60 9.28
CA GLU A 204 8.24 -6.25 8.01
C GLU A 204 7.71 -4.96 7.38
N VAL A 205 6.43 -4.61 7.60
CA VAL A 205 5.86 -3.34 7.12
C VAL A 205 6.38 -2.19 7.96
N LEU A 206 6.43 -2.36 9.28
CA LEU A 206 6.98 -1.36 10.19
C LEU A 206 8.47 -1.14 9.93
N ASP A 207 9.22 -2.22 9.75
CA ASP A 207 10.64 -2.18 9.42
C ASP A 207 10.85 -1.43 8.10
N TRP A 208 10.08 -1.74 7.04
CA TRP A 208 10.15 -1.01 5.78
C TRP A 208 9.83 0.49 5.94
N CYS A 209 8.72 0.83 6.61
CA CYS A 209 8.32 2.22 6.85
C CYS A 209 9.41 3.02 7.57
N LEU A 210 9.99 2.44 8.64
CA LEU A 210 10.95 3.13 9.49
C LEU A 210 12.37 3.12 8.91
N THR A 211 12.81 2.06 8.23
CA THR A 211 14.15 2.03 7.60
C THR A 211 14.27 2.96 6.40
N THR A 212 13.15 3.38 5.79
CA THR A 212 13.15 4.49 4.81
C THR A 212 13.46 5.85 5.44
N PHE A 213 13.46 5.94 6.77
CA PHE A 213 13.84 7.13 7.49
C PHE A 213 15.34 7.08 7.85
N ASN A 214 16.20 7.40 6.88
CA ASN A 214 17.66 7.34 7.03
C ASN A 214 18.33 8.59 6.42
N GLU A 215 19.65 8.71 6.58
CA GLU A 215 20.47 9.85 6.11
C GLU A 215 20.23 10.20 4.62
N LYS A 216 19.95 9.21 3.77
CA LYS A 216 19.70 9.47 2.33
C LYS A 216 18.43 10.30 2.10
N ASN A 217 17.49 10.25 3.04
CA ASN A 217 16.21 10.96 2.98
C ASN A 217 16.14 12.10 4.02
N GLU A 218 17.25 12.42 4.69
CA GLU A 218 17.33 13.47 5.71
C GLU A 218 16.90 14.82 5.14
N GLN A 219 17.47 15.24 4.02
CA GLN A 219 17.14 16.54 3.42
C GLN A 219 15.66 16.64 3.03
N GLU A 220 15.07 15.56 2.49
CA GLU A 220 13.65 15.51 2.16
C GLU A 220 12.78 15.67 3.42
N PHE A 221 13.17 14.99 4.50
CA PHE A 221 12.51 15.11 5.79
C PHE A 221 12.63 16.53 6.36
N LEU A 222 13.83 17.12 6.40
CA LEU A 222 14.06 18.47 6.92
C LEU A 222 13.23 19.51 6.14
N THR A 223 13.24 19.43 4.81
CA THR A 223 12.39 20.27 3.96
C THR A 223 10.90 20.03 4.26
N SER A 224 10.49 18.79 4.54
CA SER A 224 9.10 18.51 4.93
C SER A 224 8.71 19.20 6.24
N LEU A 225 9.64 19.36 7.19
CA LEU A 225 9.40 20.00 8.49
C LEU A 225 9.24 21.52 8.41
N GLU A 226 9.74 22.17 7.36
CA GLU A 226 9.49 23.61 7.11
C GLU A 226 7.98 23.90 7.00
N HIS A 227 7.18 22.90 6.61
CA HIS A 227 5.74 22.99 6.61
C HIS A 227 5.16 22.60 7.97
N LYS A 228 4.61 23.61 8.68
CA LYS A 228 3.93 23.43 9.98
C LYS A 228 2.90 22.30 10.02
N VAL A 229 2.20 22.05 8.91
CA VAL A 229 1.22 20.96 8.80
C VAL A 229 1.91 19.60 8.97
N ASN A 230 3.05 19.38 8.34
CA ASN A 230 3.79 18.12 8.43
C ASN A 230 4.40 17.95 9.82
N GLN A 231 5.01 19.00 10.38
CA GLN A 231 5.52 18.97 11.76
C GLN A 231 4.42 18.55 12.75
N THR A 232 3.22 19.11 12.60
CA THR A 232 2.06 18.73 13.42
C THR A 232 1.68 17.26 13.23
N LEU A 233 1.77 16.72 12.01
CA LEU A 233 1.48 15.31 11.73
C LEU A 233 2.51 14.39 12.39
N TYR A 234 3.80 14.71 12.33
CA TYR A 234 4.86 13.95 13.01
C TYR A 234 4.66 13.93 14.51
N GLN A 235 4.54 15.10 15.13
CA GLN A 235 4.34 15.23 16.58
C GLN A 235 3.11 14.44 17.04
N LYS A 236 2.02 14.50 16.28
CA LYS A 236 0.81 13.76 16.56
C LYS A 236 0.97 12.24 16.43
N ALA A 237 1.66 11.79 15.39
CA ALA A 237 1.98 10.38 15.20
C ALA A 237 2.77 9.85 16.41
N LEU A 238 3.87 10.53 16.75
CA LEU A 238 4.75 10.19 17.87
C LEU A 238 4.01 10.22 19.21
N TYR A 239 3.22 11.26 19.47
CA TYR A 239 2.39 11.34 20.68
C TYR A 239 1.45 10.14 20.81
N CYS A 240 0.73 9.81 19.73
CA CYS A 240 -0.22 8.71 19.77
C CYS A 240 0.51 7.37 19.95
N ILE A 241 1.65 7.16 19.26
CA ILE A 241 2.48 5.97 19.45
C ILE A 241 2.92 5.84 20.92
N TYR A 242 3.41 6.91 21.53
CA TYR A 242 3.88 6.86 22.90
C TYR A 242 2.73 6.56 23.87
N HIS A 243 1.65 7.33 23.83
CA HIS A 243 0.59 7.27 24.85
C HIS A 243 -0.49 6.21 24.63
N PHE A 244 -0.59 5.60 23.44
CA PHE A 244 -1.67 4.64 23.17
C PHE A 244 -1.55 3.38 24.02
N ASP A 245 -2.63 3.04 24.73
CA ASP A 245 -2.81 1.75 25.40
C ASP A 245 -1.73 1.41 26.45
N GLN A 246 -1.09 2.41 27.05
CA GLN A 246 -0.10 2.18 28.13
C GLN A 246 -0.74 1.66 29.43
N GLU A 247 -2.04 1.90 29.65
CA GLU A 247 -2.72 1.58 30.91
C GLU A 247 -3.66 0.36 30.82
N LYS A 248 -4.01 -0.10 29.61
CA LYS A 248 -4.96 -1.21 29.44
C LYS A 248 -4.20 -2.51 29.24
N GLY A 249 -4.43 -3.48 30.12
CA GLY A 249 -3.84 -4.82 30.03
C GLY A 249 -4.35 -5.69 28.87
N GLU A 250 -5.06 -5.14 27.89
CA GLU A 250 -5.60 -5.90 26.76
C GLU A 250 -4.62 -5.87 25.57
N VAL A 251 -4.06 -7.04 25.25
CA VAL A 251 -3.08 -7.18 24.16
C VAL A 251 -3.79 -7.28 22.81
N SER A 252 -4.11 -6.13 22.22
CA SER A 252 -4.61 -6.02 20.84
C SER A 252 -3.48 -6.14 19.79
N CYS A 253 -3.82 -6.30 18.51
CA CYS A 253 -2.83 -6.24 17.43
C CYS A 253 -2.11 -4.87 17.39
N ARG A 254 -2.80 -3.80 17.78
CA ARG A 254 -2.24 -2.45 17.87
C ARG A 254 -1.24 -2.32 19.01
N SER A 255 -1.57 -2.80 20.21
CA SER A 255 -0.62 -2.69 21.33
C SER A 255 0.63 -3.52 21.10
N ARG A 256 0.53 -4.72 20.48
CA ARG A 256 1.72 -5.48 20.04
C ARG A 256 2.57 -4.71 19.03
N ALA A 257 1.94 -4.16 17.98
CA ALA A 257 2.64 -3.36 16.99
C ALA A 257 3.37 -2.17 17.62
N LEU A 258 2.72 -1.47 18.56
CA LEU A 258 3.31 -0.31 19.21
C LEU A 258 4.47 -0.62 20.16
N VAL A 259 4.50 -1.80 20.79
CA VAL A 259 5.68 -2.23 21.56
C VAL A 259 6.92 -2.23 20.65
N LYS A 260 6.79 -2.85 19.46
CA LYS A 260 7.89 -2.86 18.47
C LYS A 260 8.22 -1.46 17.96
N VAL A 261 7.22 -0.66 17.60
CA VAL A 261 7.46 0.70 17.09
C VAL A 261 8.20 1.55 18.12
N ARG A 262 7.80 1.53 19.39
CA ARG A 262 8.49 2.27 20.46
C ARG A 262 9.94 1.82 20.60
N GLN A 263 10.16 0.51 20.61
CA GLN A 263 11.51 -0.04 20.67
C GLN A 263 12.37 0.42 19.48
N LEU A 264 11.84 0.37 18.25
CA LEU A 264 12.55 0.87 17.07
C LEU A 264 12.86 2.38 17.18
N LEU A 265 11.91 3.18 17.69
CA LEU A 265 12.08 4.62 17.92
C LEU A 265 13.14 4.93 18.99
N ASP A 266 13.26 4.09 20.01
CA ASP A 266 14.26 4.21 21.08
C ASP A 266 15.65 3.76 20.60
N ASP A 267 15.73 2.58 20.00
CA ASP A 267 17.00 1.86 19.74
C ASP A 267 17.72 2.32 18.45
N ASN A 268 16.98 2.76 17.43
CA ASN A 268 17.60 3.07 16.13
C ASN A 268 18.12 4.52 16.04
N ASP A 269 19.20 4.69 15.27
CA ASP A 269 19.73 5.98 14.87
C ASP A 269 18.92 6.55 13.69
N PHE A 270 17.96 7.40 14.02
CA PHE A 270 17.20 8.18 13.05
C PHE A 270 17.79 9.59 12.92
N VAL A 271 17.33 10.35 11.91
CA VAL A 271 17.68 11.77 11.72
C VAL A 271 17.54 12.53 13.05
N PRO A 272 18.55 13.35 13.46
CA PRO A 272 18.59 13.96 14.80
C PRO A 272 17.33 14.72 15.21
N GLU A 273 16.74 15.50 14.29
CA GLU A 273 15.53 16.29 14.53
C GLU A 273 14.32 15.40 14.82
N PHE A 274 14.25 14.21 14.22
CA PHE A 274 13.19 13.25 14.51
C PHE A 274 13.37 12.58 15.88
N LYS A 275 14.62 12.21 16.24
CA LYS A 275 14.92 11.70 17.58
C LYS A 275 14.62 12.77 18.64
N GLN A 276 14.98 14.02 18.39
CA GLN A 276 14.65 15.13 19.28
C GLN A 276 13.14 15.28 19.45
N MET A 277 12.35 15.15 18.38
CA MET A 277 10.89 15.13 18.49
C MET A 277 10.39 13.95 19.32
N TRP A 278 10.94 12.75 19.13
CA TRP A 278 10.58 11.57 19.91
C TRP A 278 10.88 11.75 21.40
N GLU A 279 12.08 12.19 21.74
CA GLU A 279 12.48 12.48 23.13
C GLU A 279 11.65 13.61 23.75
N GLY A 280 11.39 14.69 22.99
CA GLY A 280 10.57 15.82 23.44
C GLY A 280 9.11 15.42 23.70
N ILE A 281 8.57 14.45 22.97
CA ILE A 281 7.25 13.87 23.25
C ILE A 281 7.29 13.03 24.53
N LYS A 282 8.31 12.19 24.71
CA LYS A 282 8.45 11.33 25.91
C LYS A 282 8.62 12.14 27.19
N SER A 283 9.41 13.22 27.14
CA SER A 283 9.68 14.11 28.26
C SER A 283 8.52 15.06 28.59
N GLY A 284 7.58 15.24 27.65
CA GLY A 284 6.49 16.21 27.75
C GLY A 284 6.89 17.64 27.39
N GLU A 285 8.10 17.86 26.86
CA GLU A 285 8.56 19.16 26.35
C GLU A 285 7.73 19.62 25.14
N ILE A 286 7.34 18.69 24.27
CA ILE A 286 6.52 18.98 23.09
C ILE A 286 5.03 18.78 23.43
N GLU A 287 4.31 19.89 23.59
CA GLU A 287 2.86 19.87 23.77
C GLU A 287 2.14 19.63 22.42
N VAL A 288 1.39 18.51 22.33
CA VAL A 288 0.60 18.19 21.13
C VAL A 288 -0.87 18.53 21.34
N LYS A 289 -1.38 19.47 20.56
CA LYS A 289 -2.78 19.91 20.65
C LYS A 289 -3.73 18.93 19.95
N ASN A 290 -4.76 18.49 20.67
CA ASN A 290 -5.81 17.59 20.16
C ASN A 290 -5.28 16.31 19.47
N PRO A 291 -4.41 15.52 20.14
CA PRO A 291 -3.70 14.41 19.51
C PRO A 291 -4.65 13.30 19.02
N TRP A 292 -5.82 13.16 19.65
CA TRP A 292 -6.81 12.14 19.31
C TRP A 292 -7.94 12.62 18.38
N LYS A 293 -7.87 13.85 17.85
CA LYS A 293 -8.93 14.40 16.98
C LYS A 293 -8.56 14.26 15.50
N ARG A 294 -9.40 13.64 14.67
CA ARG A 294 -9.11 13.38 13.24
C ARG A 294 -9.19 14.61 12.29
N ARG A 295 -9.27 15.83 12.83
CA ARG A 295 -9.81 17.09 12.26
C ARG A 295 -11.30 17.25 12.55
#